data_AF-A6HAP5-F1
#
_entry.id   AF-A6HAP5-F1
#
_cell.length_a   1.000
_cell.length_b   1.000
_cell.length_c   1.000
_cell.angle_alpha   90.00
_cell.angle_beta   90.00
_cell.angle_gamma   90.00
#
_symmetry.space_group_name_H-M   'P 1'
#
loop_
_entity.id
_entity.type
_entity.pdbx_description
1 polymer ?
#
loop_
_entity_poly.entity_id
_entity_poly.type
_entity_poly.pdbx_seq_one_letter_code
_entity_poly.pdbx_strand_id
1 'polypeptide(L)' 'MGVNDLWQILEPVKQHIHLQDLCGKTIAVDLSLWVCEAQTVKKMIGTVMKPHL' A
#
# COMPACT_ATOMS: atom_id res chain seq x y z
N MET A 1 -2.44 9.23 6.93
CA MET A 1 -3.73 9.23 6.20
C MET A 1 -4.73 8.37 6.95
N GLY A 2 -6.02 8.47 6.61
CA GLY A 2 -7.10 7.75 7.28
C GLY A 2 -7.64 8.52 8.50
N VAL A 3 -8.50 7.85 9.26
CA VAL A 3 -9.09 8.39 10.49
C VAL A 3 -8.12 8.16 11.65
N ASN A 4 -7.95 9.18 12.50
CA ASN A 4 -7.09 9.09 13.70
C ASN A 4 -7.52 7.91 14.58
N ASP A 5 -6.53 7.15 15.07
CA ASP A 5 -6.66 6.00 15.99
C ASP A 5 -7.50 4.80 15.49
N LEU A 6 -8.20 4.91 14.37
CA LEU A 6 -9.07 3.87 13.83
C LEU A 6 -8.34 2.54 13.59
N TRP A 7 -7.13 2.58 13.07
CA TRP A 7 -6.35 1.37 12.78
C TRP A 7 -5.95 0.61 14.04
N GLN A 8 -5.64 1.31 15.14
CA GLN A 8 -5.33 0.68 16.42
C GLN A 8 -6.59 -0.01 17.01
N ILE A 9 -7.76 0.63 16.83
CA ILE A 9 -9.04 0.06 17.25
C ILE A 9 -9.38 -1.20 16.44
N LEU A 10 -9.10 -1.22 15.13
CA LEU A 10 -9.39 -2.35 14.23
C LEU A 10 -8.34 -3.46 14.25
N GLU A 11 -7.21 -3.26 14.94
CA GLU A 11 -6.11 -4.23 15.00
C GLU A 11 -6.56 -5.65 15.44
N PRO A 12 -7.43 -5.85 16.45
CA PRO A 12 -7.83 -7.19 16.89
C PRO A 12 -8.67 -7.97 15.88
N VAL A 13 -9.25 -7.30 14.88
CA VAL A 13 -10.12 -7.92 13.86
C VAL A 13 -9.41 -8.11 12.52
N LYS A 14 -8.14 -7.71 12.39
CA LYS A 14 -7.39 -7.89 11.15
C LYS A 14 -7.14 -9.39 10.89
N GLN A 15 -7.18 -9.77 9.62
CA GLN A 15 -6.82 -11.11 9.18
C GLN A 15 -5.60 -11.04 8.27
N HIS A 16 -4.58 -11.84 8.56
CA HIS A 16 -3.46 -12.02 7.65
C HIS A 16 -3.87 -13.01 6.55
N ILE A 17 -3.66 -12.64 5.29
CA ILE A 17 -4.03 -13.43 4.10
C ILE A 17 -2.81 -13.47 3.18
N HIS A 18 -2.44 -14.65 2.67
CA HIS A 18 -1.37 -14.75 1.68
C HIS A 18 -1.86 -14.24 0.32
N LEU A 19 -1.00 -13.59 -0.46
CA LEU A 19 -1.38 -13.04 -1.77
C LEU A 19 -1.96 -14.11 -2.71
N GLN A 20 -1.46 -15.35 -2.64
CA GLN A 20 -1.97 -16.47 -3.43
C GLN A 20 -3.45 -16.79 -3.14
N ASP A 21 -3.92 -16.52 -1.92
CA ASP A 21 -5.31 -16.75 -1.51
C ASP A 21 -6.27 -15.71 -2.13
N LEU A 22 -5.72 -14.65 -2.73
CA LEU A 22 -6.48 -13.64 -3.47
C LEU A 22 -6.67 -14.02 -4.95
N CYS A 23 -6.10 -15.14 -5.41
CA CYS A 23 -6.23 -15.60 -6.79
C CYS A 23 -7.69 -15.67 -7.25
N GLY A 24 -7.97 -15.18 -8.46
CA GLY A 24 -9.32 -15.13 -9.02
C GLY A 24 -10.22 -14.01 -8.49
N LYS A 25 -9.76 -13.19 -7.54
CA LYS A 25 -10.49 -12.01 -7.07
C LYS A 25 -10.07 -10.76 -7.86
N THR A 26 -11.03 -9.89 -8.14
CA THR A 26 -10.76 -8.54 -8.64
C THR A 26 -10.61 -7.58 -7.46
N ILE A 27 -9.51 -6.82 -7.43
CA ILE A 27 -9.20 -5.87 -6.36
C ILE A 27 -9.06 -4.48 -6.97
N ALA A 28 -9.79 -3.51 -6.44
CA ALA A 28 -9.59 -2.11 -6.80
C ALA A 28 -8.33 -1.59 -6.10
N VAL A 29 -7.48 -0.89 -6.84
CA VAL A 29 -6.23 -0.30 -6.33
C VAL A 29 -6.32 1.22 -6.41
N ASP A 30 -6.06 1.89 -5.30
CA ASP A 30 -5.84 3.34 -5.31
C ASP A 30 -4.43 3.64 -5.83
N LEU A 31 -4.34 3.91 -7.13
CA LEU A 31 -3.08 4.17 -7.82
C LEU A 31 -2.36 5.42 -7.28
N SER A 32 -3.12 6.40 -6.76
CA SER A 32 -2.52 7.63 -6.24
C SER A 32 -1.61 7.34 -5.04
N LEU A 33 -1.98 6.38 -4.20
CA LEU A 33 -1.17 5.99 -3.04
C LEU A 33 0.11 5.30 -3.44
N TRP A 34 0.07 4.39 -4.42
CA TRP A 34 1.27 3.72 -4.93
C TRP A 34 2.27 4.71 -5.54
N VAL A 35 1.78 5.65 -6.34
CA VAL A 35 2.63 6.69 -6.95
C VAL A 35 3.26 7.56 -5.87
N CYS A 36 2.46 8.06 -4.93
CA CYS A 36 2.95 8.90 -3.83
C CYS A 36 3.96 8.15 -2.95
N GLU A 37 3.68 6.90 -2.57
CA GLU A 37 4.57 6.08 -1.75
C GLU A 37 5.91 5.87 -2.45
N ALA A 38 5.90 5.42 -3.71
CA ALA A 38 7.11 5.14 -4.46
C ALA A 38 8.01 6.38 -4.65
N GLN A 39 7.41 7.56 -4.81
CA GLN A 39 8.14 8.83 -4.90
C GLN A 39 8.83 9.24 -3.60
N THR A 40 8.34 8.77 -2.45
CA THR A 40 8.93 9.09 -1.13
C THR A 40 10.04 8.15 -0.70
N VAL A 41 10.36 7.11 -1.48
CA VAL A 41 11.40 6.14 -1.13
C VAL A 41 12.78 6.77 -1.26
N LYS A 42 13.34 7.22 -0.14
CA LYS A 42 14.63 7.93 -0.06
C LYS A 42 15.78 7.28 -0.83
N LYS A 43 15.86 5.94 -0.79
CA LYS A 43 16.92 5.18 -1.49
C LYS A 43 16.82 5.23 -3.01
N MET A 44 15.64 5.57 -3.56
CA MET A 44 15.40 5.63 -5.00
C MET A 44 15.52 7.06 -5.55
N ILE A 45 15.46 8.09 -4.70
CA ILE A 45 15.57 9.49 -5.11
C ILE A 45 16.93 9.72 -5.79
N GLY A 46 16.91 10.23 -7.03
CA GLY A 46 18.11 10.48 -7.84
C GLY A 46 18.77 9.23 -8.42
N THR A 47 18.33 8.03 -8.05
CA THR A 47 18.84 6.74 -8.58
C THR A 47 17.90 6.17 -9.65
N VAL A 48 16.59 6.36 -9.47
CA VAL A 48 15.54 5.90 -10.38
C VAL A 48 14.66 7.09 -10.76
N MET A 49 14.50 7.35 -12.06
CA MET A 49 13.74 8.52 -12.54
C MET A 49 12.24 8.44 -12.20
N LYS A 50 11.65 7.24 -12.25
CA LYS A 50 10.22 7.02 -12.04
C LYS A 50 10.03 5.73 -11.24
N PRO A 51 10.27 5.74 -9.92
CA PRO A 51 10.19 4.51 -9.10
C PRO A 51 8.79 3.90 -9.00
N HIS A 52 7.78 4.58 -9.54
CA HIS A 52 6.40 4.12 -9.65
C HIS A 52 6.10 3.41 -10.98
N LEU A 53 7.09 3.32 -11.90
CA LEU A 53 6.97 2.70 -13.23
C LEU A 53 8.04 1.63 -13.46
#